data_AF-A0A1R3J0J7-F1
#
_entry.id   AF-A0A1R3J0J7-F1
#
_cell.length_a   1.000
_cell.length_b   1.000
_cell.length_c   1.000
_cell.angle_alpha   90.00
_cell.angle_beta   90.00
_cell.angle_gamma   90.00
#
_symmetry.space_group_name_H-M   'P 1'
#
loop_
_entity.id
_entity.type
_entity.pdbx_description
1 polymer ?
#
loop_
_entity_poly.entity_id
_entity_poly.type
_entity_poly.pdbx_seq_one_letter_code
_entity_poly.pdbx_strand_id
1 'polypeptide(L)'
;FLGILTSLENDIRSSYAENLNHITNKEFLRIIFVDAAFIIELFLRDHFDSDGDPVLSRDYLPLFIRTDLWLLENQLPFFVLQQLYDSAFGSFPDIYPPFLELTCNFFEYYNLQEKPITREVNHFTDLMRAFYLPSSIDGEG
;
A
#
# COMPACT_ATOMS: atom_id res chain seq x y z
N PHE A 1 -10.63 4.90 13.39
CA PHE A 1 -9.16 4.77 13.19
C PHE A 1 -8.39 4.36 14.43
N LEU A 2 -8.29 5.17 15.50
CA LEU A 2 -7.52 4.78 16.70
C LEU A 2 -7.95 3.44 17.32
N GLY A 3 -9.26 3.15 17.42
CA GLY A 3 -9.73 1.85 17.93
C GLY A 3 -9.30 0.65 17.07
N ILE A 4 -9.27 0.80 15.74
CA ILE A 4 -8.80 -0.24 14.81
C ILE A 4 -7.31 -0.46 15.00
N LEU A 5 -6.53 0.63 15.00
CA LEU A 5 -5.08 0.57 15.19
C LEU A 5 -4.68 -0.01 16.54
N THR A 6 -5.40 0.33 17.61
CA THR A 6 -5.19 -0.31 18.92
C THR A 6 -5.48 -1.80 18.88
N SER A 7 -6.53 -2.24 18.19
CA SER A 7 -6.83 -3.68 18.07
C SER A 7 -5.81 -4.45 17.25
N LEU A 8 -5.16 -3.79 16.29
CA LEU A 8 -4.15 -4.39 15.42
C LEU A 8 -2.72 -4.25 15.95
N GLU A 9 -2.49 -3.52 17.05
CA GLU A 9 -1.15 -3.10 17.48
C GLU A 9 -0.14 -4.25 17.50
N ASN A 10 -0.51 -5.39 18.08
CA ASN A 10 0.37 -6.55 18.20
C ASN A 10 0.73 -7.16 16.83
N ASP A 11 -0.22 -7.22 15.90
CA ASP A 11 -0.02 -7.75 14.56
C ASP A 11 0.86 -6.81 13.72
N ILE A 12 0.70 -5.50 13.93
CA ILE A 12 1.55 -4.50 13.27
C ILE A 12 2.98 -4.61 13.81
N ARG A 13 3.15 -4.72 15.13
CA ARG A 13 4.48 -4.89 15.75
C ARG A 13 5.16 -6.19 15.33
N SER A 14 4.42 -7.30 15.21
CA SER A 14 4.97 -8.59 14.79
C SER A 14 5.37 -8.64 13.31
N SER A 15 4.92 -7.66 12.51
CA SER A 15 5.34 -7.49 11.12
C SER A 15 6.77 -6.92 10.99
N TYR A 16 7.32 -6.34 12.06
CA TYR A 16 8.70 -5.83 12.09
C TYR A 16 9.64 -6.84 12.73
N ALA A 17 10.78 -7.11 12.07
CA ALA A 17 11.83 -7.97 12.62
C ALA A 17 12.54 -7.33 13.83
N GLU A 18 12.56 -5.99 13.89
CA GLU A 18 13.13 -5.25 15.01
C GLU A 18 12.17 -5.18 16.20
N ASN A 19 12.74 -5.23 17.41
CA ASN A 19 11.98 -5.00 18.62
C ASN A 19 11.75 -3.50 18.87
N LEU A 20 10.52 -3.05 18.62
CA LEU A 20 10.09 -1.66 18.77
C LEU A 20 9.59 -1.30 20.19
N ASN A 21 9.98 -2.06 21.22
CA ASN A 21 9.58 -1.81 22.62
C ASN A 21 10.11 -0.48 23.19
N HIS A 22 11.09 0.13 22.53
CA HIS A 22 11.61 1.45 22.90
C HIS A 22 10.67 2.60 22.52
N ILE A 23 9.65 2.35 21.67
CA ILE A 23 8.65 3.33 21.25
C ILE A 23 7.35 3.09 22.01
N THR A 24 6.79 4.14 22.62
CA THR A 24 5.52 4.02 23.34
C THR A 24 4.38 3.67 22.38
N ASN A 25 3.36 2.93 22.85
CA ASN A 25 2.23 2.54 22.00
C ASN A 25 1.56 3.75 21.34
N LYS A 26 1.43 4.87 22.07
CA LYS A 26 0.83 6.09 21.54
C LYS A 26 1.66 6.68 20.39
N GLU A 27 2.98 6.72 20.53
CA GLU A 27 3.87 7.22 19.48
C GLU A 27 3.88 6.27 18.28
N PHE A 28 3.98 4.97 18.53
CA PHE A 28 3.95 3.93 17.50
C PHE A 28 2.66 4.03 16.66
N LEU A 29 1.49 3.98 17.28
CA LEU A 29 0.21 4.07 16.58
C LEU A 29 0.02 5.41 15.86
N ARG A 30 0.62 6.50 16.37
CA ARG A 30 0.61 7.80 15.68
C ARG A 30 1.43 7.75 14.40
N ILE A 31 2.63 7.16 14.43
CA ILE A 31 3.49 7.00 13.25
C ILE A 31 2.73 6.19 12.19
N ILE A 32 2.25 5.00 12.56
CA ILE A 32 1.48 4.13 11.67
C ILE A 32 0.26 4.85 11.07
N PHE A 33 -0.48 5.60 11.89
CA PHE A 33 -1.66 6.32 11.41
C PHE A 33 -1.30 7.41 10.38
N VAL A 34 -0.28 8.22 10.66
CA VAL A 34 0.13 9.32 9.79
C VAL A 34 0.63 8.77 8.45
N ASP A 35 1.48 7.74 8.51
CA ASP A 35 2.06 7.13 7.31
C ASP A 35 0.98 6.42 6.48
N ALA A 36 0.07 5.71 7.13
CA ALA A 36 -1.05 5.05 6.44
C ALA A 36 -1.99 6.05 5.79
N ALA A 37 -2.33 7.14 6.49
CA ALA A 37 -3.18 8.20 5.94
C ALA A 37 -2.51 8.85 4.73
N PHE A 38 -1.20 9.12 4.79
CA PHE A 38 -0.44 9.65 3.68
C PHE A 38 -0.48 8.72 2.45
N ILE A 39 -0.24 7.42 2.64
CA ILE A 39 -0.26 6.44 1.54
C ILE A 39 -1.65 6.34 0.90
N ILE A 40 -2.70 6.26 1.74
CA ILE A 40 -4.08 6.18 1.24
C ILE A 40 -4.46 7.45 0.47
N GLU A 41 -4.14 8.62 1.02
CA GLU A 41 -4.41 9.90 0.35
C GLU A 41 -3.66 9.99 -0.98
N LEU A 42 -2.39 9.59 -1.01
CA LEU A 42 -1.58 9.57 -2.22
C LEU A 42 -2.20 8.70 -3.32
N PHE A 43 -2.65 7.50 -2.99
CA PHE A 43 -3.24 6.58 -3.97
C PHE A 43 -4.60 7.08 -4.47
N LEU A 44 -5.39 7.68 -3.58
CA LEU A 44 -6.66 8.31 -3.96
C LEU A 44 -6.43 9.51 -4.89
N ARG A 45 -5.42 10.34 -4.61
CA ARG A 45 -5.05 11.46 -5.48
C ARG A 45 -4.59 10.98 -6.85
N ASP A 46 -3.70 10.00 -6.91
CA ASP A 46 -3.24 9.41 -8.18
C ASP A 46 -4.40 8.84 -9.01
N HIS A 47 -5.40 8.24 -8.36
CA HIS A 47 -6.57 7.69 -9.04
C HIS A 47 -7.58 8.74 -9.53
N PHE A 48 -7.92 9.74 -8.71
CA PHE A 48 -8.95 10.73 -9.05
C PHE A 48 -8.40 11.94 -9.82
N ASP A 49 -7.11 12.22 -9.72
CA ASP A 49 -6.50 13.40 -10.31
C ASP A 49 -5.80 13.03 -11.64
N SER A 50 -6.62 12.78 -12.66
CA SER A 50 -6.15 12.50 -14.02
C SER A 50 -5.72 13.75 -14.81
N ASP A 51 -5.88 14.97 -14.26
CA ASP A 51 -5.80 16.24 -15.00
C ASP A 51 -5.00 17.36 -14.29
N GLY A 52 -4.01 17.01 -13.46
CA GLY A 52 -2.87 17.90 -13.20
C GLY A 52 -2.69 18.42 -11.78
N ASP A 53 -2.59 17.54 -10.78
CA ASP A 53 -1.93 17.91 -9.51
C ASP A 53 -0.46 18.34 -9.82
N PRO A 54 -0.02 19.56 -9.48
CA PRO A 54 1.37 20.00 -9.61
C PRO A 54 2.39 19.12 -8.87
N VAL A 55 1.95 18.38 -7.85
CA VAL A 55 2.76 17.45 -7.06
C VAL A 55 2.98 16.15 -7.84
N LEU A 56 1.96 15.63 -8.51
CA LEU A 56 2.05 14.41 -9.31
C LEU A 56 2.49 14.66 -10.76
N SER A 57 2.29 15.86 -11.30
CA SER A 57 2.71 16.26 -12.65
C SER A 57 4.18 16.68 -12.75
N ARG A 58 4.90 16.75 -11.62
CA ARG A 58 6.36 16.80 -11.66
C ARG A 58 6.84 15.39 -11.98
N ASP A 59 7.20 15.14 -13.25
CA ASP A 59 7.62 13.85 -13.83
C ASP A 59 8.55 12.95 -12.96
N TYR A 60 9.20 13.50 -11.94
CA TYR A 60 10.12 12.78 -11.05
C TYR A 60 9.60 12.54 -9.64
N LEU A 61 8.67 13.35 -9.12
CA LEU A 61 8.22 13.23 -7.73
C LEU A 61 7.41 11.94 -7.47
N PRO A 62 6.50 11.51 -8.37
CA PRO A 62 5.88 10.19 -8.29
C PRO A 62 6.90 9.06 -8.36
N LEU A 63 7.95 9.18 -9.19
CA LEU A 63 8.99 8.15 -9.29
C LEU A 63 9.80 8.01 -8.00
N PHE A 64 10.16 9.12 -7.35
CA PHE A 64 10.84 9.07 -6.05
C PHE A 64 9.93 8.49 -4.96
N ILE A 65 8.68 8.93 -4.87
CA ILE A 65 7.74 8.41 -3.87
C ILE A 65 7.43 6.92 -4.10
N ARG A 66 7.23 6.50 -5.36
CA ARG A 66 7.06 5.08 -5.72
C ARG A 66 8.29 4.26 -5.34
N THR A 67 9.49 4.80 -5.55
CA THR A 67 10.75 4.15 -5.17
C THR A 67 10.89 4.07 -3.64
N ASP A 68 10.55 5.14 -2.91
CA ASP A 68 10.60 5.17 -1.46
C ASP A 68 9.62 4.20 -0.82
N LEU A 69 8.38 4.11 -1.34
CA LEU A 69 7.38 3.12 -0.90
C LEU A 69 7.78 1.68 -1.24
N TRP A 70 8.62 1.50 -2.26
CA TRP A 70 9.19 0.21 -2.62
C TRP A 70 10.32 -0.22 -1.66
N LEU A 71 11.11 0.72 -1.14
CA LEU A 71 12.17 0.41 -0.18
C LEU A 71 11.59 -0.22 1.10
N LEU A 72 12.16 -1.35 1.53
CA LEU A 72 11.68 -2.12 2.68
C LEU A 72 11.63 -1.30 3.98
N GLU A 73 12.46 -0.28 4.10
CA GLU A 73 12.57 0.59 5.27
C GLU A 73 11.32 1.47 5.49
N ASN A 74 10.53 1.73 4.45
CA ASN A 74 9.33 2.59 4.51
C ASN A 74 8.01 1.81 4.47
N GLN A 75 8.04 0.48 4.65
CA GLN A 75 6.84 -0.33 4.45
C GLN A 75 5.99 -0.48 5.70
N LEU A 76 4.71 -0.13 5.54
CA LEU A 76 3.64 -0.57 6.41
C LEU A 76 3.13 -1.95 5.96
N PRO A 77 2.66 -2.80 6.87
CA PRO A 77 1.97 -4.02 6.49
C PRO A 77 0.70 -3.70 5.69
N PHE A 78 0.48 -4.38 4.56
CA PHE A 78 -0.61 -4.05 3.64
C PHE A 78 -1.98 -4.18 4.30
N PHE A 79 -2.16 -5.15 5.20
CA PHE A 79 -3.42 -5.35 5.93
C PHE A 79 -3.84 -4.13 6.74
N VAL A 80 -2.90 -3.33 7.24
CA VAL A 80 -3.19 -2.10 8.01
C VAL A 80 -3.81 -1.06 7.10
N LEU A 81 -3.20 -0.86 5.93
CA LEU A 81 -3.67 0.05 4.90
C LEU A 81 -5.06 -0.36 4.43
N GLN A 82 -5.23 -1.64 4.10
CA GLN A 82 -6.50 -2.23 3.66
C GLN A 82 -7.60 -2.01 4.71
N GLN A 83 -7.37 -2.34 5.99
CA GLN A 83 -8.38 -2.18 7.03
C GLN A 83 -8.74 -0.71 7.31
N LEU A 84 -7.75 0.18 7.31
CA LEU A 84 -7.99 1.62 7.46
C LEU A 84 -8.79 2.17 6.27
N TYR A 85 -8.44 1.76 5.06
CA TYR A 85 -9.14 2.14 3.84
C TYR A 85 -10.59 1.65 3.84
N ASP A 86 -10.80 0.36 4.08
CA ASP A 86 -12.14 -0.26 4.08
C ASP A 86 -13.02 0.36 5.16
N SER A 87 -12.46 0.67 6.32
CA SER A 87 -13.18 1.38 7.38
C SER A 87 -13.58 2.80 7.00
N ALA A 88 -12.83 3.47 6.12
CA ALA A 88 -13.07 4.85 5.72
C ALA A 88 -13.99 4.95 4.49
N PHE A 89 -13.77 4.08 3.50
CA PHE A 89 -14.31 4.20 2.15
C PHE A 89 -15.08 2.96 1.69
N GLY A 90 -14.93 1.81 2.35
CA GLY A 90 -15.54 0.53 1.93
C GLY A 90 -17.07 0.50 1.91
N SER A 91 -17.74 1.51 2.50
CA SER A 91 -19.19 1.69 2.42
C SER A 91 -19.66 2.44 1.17
N PHE A 92 -18.74 2.87 0.30
CA PHE A 92 -19.00 3.69 -0.88
C PHE A 92 -18.35 3.10 -2.14
N PRO A 93 -18.65 1.83 -2.50
CA PRO A 93 -17.98 1.13 -3.60
C PRO A 93 -18.24 1.75 -4.98
N ASP A 94 -19.32 2.52 -5.13
CA ASP A 94 -19.64 3.24 -6.38
C ASP A 94 -18.74 4.48 -6.60
N ILE A 95 -18.07 4.95 -5.54
CA ILE A 95 -17.21 6.14 -5.56
C ILE A 95 -15.74 5.72 -5.45
N TYR A 96 -15.44 4.78 -4.55
CA TYR A 96 -14.09 4.40 -4.18
C TYR A 96 -13.82 2.95 -4.56
N PRO A 97 -12.86 2.67 -5.45
CA PRO A 97 -12.51 1.30 -5.83
C PRO A 97 -11.81 0.57 -4.67
N PRO A 98 -11.70 -0.77 -4.73
CA PRO A 98 -10.96 -1.53 -3.72
C PRO A 98 -9.52 -1.03 -3.56
N PHE A 99 -9.00 -1.01 -2.33
CA PHE A 99 -7.65 -0.52 -2.06
C PHE A 99 -6.56 -1.24 -2.87
N LEU A 100 -6.73 -2.55 -3.10
CA LEU A 100 -5.83 -3.33 -3.96
C LEU A 100 -5.80 -2.78 -5.39
N GLU A 101 -6.95 -2.38 -5.94
CA GLU A 101 -7.04 -1.79 -7.28
C GLU A 101 -6.31 -0.44 -7.35
N LEU A 102 -6.51 0.43 -6.35
CA LEU A 102 -5.75 1.68 -6.24
C LEU A 102 -4.24 1.43 -6.19
N THR A 103 -3.83 0.41 -5.43
CA THR A 103 -2.42 0.02 -5.32
C THR A 103 -1.87 -0.48 -6.66
N CYS A 104 -2.63 -1.30 -7.39
CA CYS A 104 -2.25 -1.77 -8.73
C CYS A 104 -2.04 -0.60 -9.69
N ASN A 105 -3.00 0.32 -9.74
CA ASN A 105 -2.97 1.48 -10.64
C ASN A 105 -1.77 2.37 -10.32
N PHE A 106 -1.51 2.62 -9.03
CA PHE A 106 -0.36 3.41 -8.59
C PHE A 106 0.99 2.80 -9.03
N PHE A 107 1.11 1.47 -9.03
CA PHE A 107 2.34 0.78 -9.46
C PHE A 107 2.29 0.25 -10.89
N GLU A 108 1.27 0.61 -11.69
CA GLU A 108 1.04 0.07 -13.03
C GLU A 108 2.26 0.26 -13.96
N TYR A 109 2.96 1.38 -13.81
CA TYR A 109 4.20 1.67 -14.54
C TYR A 109 5.24 0.53 -14.48
N TYR A 110 5.25 -0.25 -13.39
CA TYR A 110 6.16 -1.38 -13.21
C TYR A 110 5.59 -2.73 -13.67
N ASN A 111 4.29 -2.80 -13.97
CA ASN A 111 3.64 -4.01 -14.48
C ASN A 111 3.73 -4.08 -16.01
N LEU A 112 4.94 -4.08 -16.55
CA LEU A 112 5.19 -4.12 -18.01
C LEU A 112 4.61 -5.36 -18.72
N GLN A 113 4.21 -6.38 -17.96
CA GLN A 113 3.67 -7.65 -18.47
C GLN A 113 2.14 -7.72 -18.35
N GLU A 114 1.48 -6.65 -17.87
CA GLU A 114 0.02 -6.56 -17.69
C GLU A 114 -0.56 -7.76 -16.91
N LYS A 115 0.17 -8.24 -15.89
CA LYS A 115 -0.24 -9.44 -15.16
C LYS A 115 -1.37 -9.15 -14.18
N PRO A 116 -2.39 -10.03 -14.10
CA PRO A 116 -3.35 -9.98 -13.02
C PRO A 116 -2.69 -10.40 -11.71
N ILE A 117 -3.11 -9.78 -10.61
CA ILE A 117 -2.69 -10.24 -9.28
C ILE A 117 -3.51 -11.47 -8.91
N THR A 118 -2.83 -12.60 -8.77
CA THR A 118 -3.45 -13.88 -8.40
C THR A 118 -3.12 -14.33 -6.98
N ARG A 119 -2.27 -13.56 -6.28
CA ARG A 119 -1.75 -13.89 -4.94
C ARG A 119 -2.14 -12.84 -3.92
N GLU A 120 -2.18 -13.23 -2.65
CA GLU A 120 -2.31 -12.29 -1.54
C GLU A 120 -1.09 -11.35 -1.48
N VAL A 121 -1.34 -10.07 -1.29
CA VAL A 121 -0.32 -9.02 -1.21
C VAL A 121 -0.13 -8.64 0.25
N ASN A 122 0.97 -9.08 0.86
CA ASN A 122 1.28 -8.73 2.25
C ASN A 122 1.97 -7.36 2.36
N HIS A 123 2.73 -7.00 1.32
CA HIS A 123 3.53 -5.78 1.24
C HIS A 123 3.70 -5.31 -0.22
N PHE A 124 4.08 -4.04 -0.44
CA PHE A 124 4.30 -3.52 -1.79
C PHE A 124 5.41 -4.25 -2.54
N THR A 125 6.44 -4.78 -1.85
CA THR A 125 7.44 -5.63 -2.52
C THR A 125 6.85 -6.94 -3.04
N ASP A 126 5.85 -7.52 -2.39
CA ASP A 126 5.20 -8.75 -2.86
C ASP A 126 4.38 -8.50 -4.12
N LEU A 127 3.73 -7.34 -4.19
CA LEU A 127 3.07 -6.84 -5.40
C LEU A 127 4.07 -6.72 -6.56
N MET A 128 5.21 -6.07 -6.34
CA MET A 128 6.24 -5.92 -7.36
C MET A 128 6.79 -7.28 -7.81
N ARG A 129 7.04 -8.22 -6.88
CA ARG A 129 7.41 -9.60 -7.23
C ARG A 129 6.35 -10.27 -8.11
N ALA A 130 5.07 -9.96 -7.89
CA ALA A 130 3.99 -10.48 -8.73
C ALA A 130 4.07 -10.01 -10.17
N PHE A 131 4.46 -8.75 -10.41
CA PHE A 131 4.65 -8.21 -11.75
C PHE A 131 5.84 -8.86 -12.49
N TYR A 132 6.95 -9.11 -11.80
CA TYR A 132 8.18 -9.63 -12.43
C TYR A 132 8.23 -11.16 -12.59
N LEU A 133 7.60 -11.93 -11.70
CA LEU A 133 7.68 -13.40 -11.75
C LEU A 133 6.98 -13.95 -13.00
N PRO A 134 7.61 -14.80 -13.81
CA PRO A 134 6.97 -15.44 -14.95
C PRO A 134 5.65 -16.08 -14.50
N SER A 135 4.58 -15.93 -15.28
CA SER A 135 3.41 -16.80 -15.11
C SER A 135 3.97 -18.22 -15.18
N SER A 136 3.76 -19.02 -14.13
CA SER A 136 4.23 -20.40 -14.13
C SER A 136 3.83 -20.99 -15.48
N ILE A 137 4.81 -21.47 -16.25
CA ILE A 137 4.53 -22.31 -17.40
C ILE A 137 3.69 -23.44 -16.81
N ASP A 138 2.39 -23.45 -17.11
CA ASP A 138 1.52 -24.54 -16.74
C ASP A 138 2.22 -25.79 -17.25
N GLY A 139 2.70 -26.59 -16.29
CA GLY A 139 3.35 -27.85 -16.59
C GLY A 139 2.28 -28.74 -17.21
N GLU A 140 2.29 -28.82 -18.54
CA GLU A 140 1.71 -29.95 -19.25
C GLU A 140 2.40 -31.22 -18.73
N GLY A 141 1.64 -32.00 -17.97
CA GLY A 141 1.86 -33.40 -17.69
C GLY A 141 0.69 -34.19 -18.25
#